data_AF-A0A6C0HVA8-F1
#
_entry.id   AF-A0A6C0HVA8-F1
#
_cell.length_a   1.000
_cell.length_b   1.000
_cell.length_c   1.000
_cell.angle_alpha   90.00
_cell.angle_beta   90.00
_cell.angle_gamma   90.00
#
_symmetry.space_group_name_H-M   'P 1'
#
loop_
_entity.id
_entity.type
_entity.pdbx_description
1 polymer ?
#
loop_
_entity_poly.entity_id
_entity_poly.type
_entity_poly.pdbx_seq_one_letter_code
_entity_poly.pdbx_strand_id
1 'polypeptide(L)'
;MSKVETLKYLNTKTFIPHINGNYAMYGLNYIGCDSIIQYNNNIWKFIWFNSNTNDAVYINKTGIELIINKYNNYDNITRMQEAI
;
A
#
# COMPACT_ATOMS: atom_id res chain seq x y z
N MET A 1 -12.03 3.35 6.92
CA MET A 1 -12.07 1.90 7.22
C MET A 1 -11.32 1.66 8.52
N SER A 2 -11.90 0.96 9.49
CA SER A 2 -11.24 0.57 10.73
C SER A 2 -10.13 -0.46 10.47
N LYS A 3 -9.20 -0.63 11.42
CA LYS A 3 -8.13 -1.64 11.33
C LYS A 3 -8.70 -3.05 11.11
N VAL A 4 -9.79 -3.41 11.80
CA VAL A 4 -10.44 -4.72 11.67
C VAL A 4 -11.01 -4.93 10.26
N GLU A 5 -11.69 -3.94 9.71
CA GLU A 5 -12.24 -4.01 8.35
C GLU A 5 -11.11 -4.11 7.31
N THR A 6 -10.01 -3.38 7.49
CA THR A 6 -8.83 -3.47 6.61
C THR A 6 -8.22 -4.87 6.62
N LEU A 7 -8.10 -5.50 7.78
CA LEU A 7 -7.58 -6.86 7.87
C LEU A 7 -8.51 -7.87 7.21
N LYS A 8 -9.82 -7.74 7.42
CA LYS A 8 -10.81 -8.59 6.73
C LYS A 8 -10.74 -8.40 5.22
N TYR A 9 -10.63 -7.17 4.74
CA TYR A 9 -10.47 -6.83 3.32
C TYR A 9 -9.24 -7.53 2.73
N LEU A 10 -8.07 -7.38 3.35
CA LEU A 10 -6.81 -7.98 2.90
C LEU A 10 -6.82 -9.51 2.91
N ASN A 11 -7.64 -10.15 3.76
CA ASN A 11 -7.73 -11.61 3.84
C ASN A 11 -8.79 -12.22 2.92
N THR A 12 -9.74 -11.42 2.41
CA THR A 12 -10.88 -11.92 1.60
C THR A 12 -10.78 -11.57 0.13
N LYS A 13 -9.97 -10.57 -0.23
CA LYS A 13 -9.82 -10.09 -1.60
C LYS A 13 -8.58 -10.65 -2.27
N THR A 14 -8.68 -10.77 -3.59
CA THR A 14 -7.54 -11.10 -4.46
C THR A 14 -7.02 -9.81 -5.07
N PHE A 15 -5.70 -9.68 -5.16
CA PHE A 15 -5.04 -8.50 -5.68
C PHE A 15 -4.21 -8.86 -6.90
N ILE A 16 -4.31 -8.03 -7.93
CA ILE A 16 -3.54 -8.15 -9.17
C ILE A 16 -2.71 -6.89 -9.37
N PRO A 17 -1.61 -6.94 -10.14
CA PRO A 17 -0.87 -5.76 -10.51
C PRO A 17 -1.77 -4.71 -11.15
N HIS A 18 -1.57 -3.44 -10.77
CA HIS A 18 -2.37 -2.34 -11.29
C HIS A 18 -2.08 -2.11 -12.79
N ILE A 19 -3.11 -1.95 -13.63
CA ILE A 19 -2.96 -1.92 -15.10
C ILE A 19 -2.11 -0.75 -15.60
N ASN A 20 -2.19 0.39 -14.92
CA ASN A 20 -1.44 1.60 -15.29
C ASN A 20 0.06 1.51 -14.96
N GLY A 21 0.54 0.36 -14.47
CA GLY A 21 1.96 0.11 -14.27
C GLY A 21 2.47 0.52 -12.90
N ASN A 22 3.74 0.20 -12.70
CA ASN A 22 4.43 0.33 -11.44
C ASN A 22 5.19 1.66 -11.38
N TYR A 23 4.52 2.72 -10.93
CA TYR A 23 5.12 4.07 -10.94
C TYR A 23 6.23 4.31 -9.93
N ALA A 24 6.73 3.26 -9.26
CA ALA A 24 7.42 3.40 -7.98
C ALA A 24 6.63 4.36 -7.05
N MET A 25 7.20 4.78 -5.93
CA MET A 25 6.48 5.69 -5.01
C MET A 25 6.21 7.09 -5.59
N TYR A 26 6.83 7.45 -6.72
CA TYR A 26 6.76 8.78 -7.32
C TYR A 26 5.36 9.16 -7.85
N GLY A 27 4.51 8.18 -8.17
CA GLY A 27 3.14 8.40 -8.64
C GLY A 27 2.05 8.24 -7.58
N LEU A 28 2.41 7.98 -6.32
CA LEU A 28 1.44 7.76 -5.25
C LEU A 28 1.04 9.11 -4.63
N ASN A 29 -0.15 9.58 -4.99
CA ASN A 29 -0.79 10.70 -4.30
C ASN A 29 -1.36 10.19 -2.97
N TYR A 30 -0.65 10.41 -1.86
CA TYR A 30 -1.03 9.89 -0.53
C TYR A 30 -2.19 10.64 0.14
N ILE A 31 -2.66 11.74 -0.44
CA ILE A 31 -3.81 12.48 0.08
C ILE A 31 -5.07 11.78 -0.41
N GLY A 32 -5.81 11.14 0.50
CA GLY A 32 -7.04 10.42 0.18
C GLY A 32 -6.83 9.15 -0.65
N CYS A 33 -5.60 8.61 -0.69
CA CYS A 33 -5.30 7.41 -1.47
C CYS A 33 -5.87 6.15 -0.81
N ASP A 34 -6.55 5.31 -1.57
CA ASP A 34 -6.67 3.89 -1.24
C ASP A 34 -5.61 3.10 -2.01
N SER A 35 -4.34 3.31 -1.63
CA SER A 35 -3.21 2.64 -2.28
C SER A 35 -3.03 1.24 -1.72
N ILE A 36 -2.82 0.28 -2.61
CA ILE A 36 -2.45 -1.10 -2.28
C ILE A 36 -1.16 -1.40 -3.03
N ILE A 37 -0.20 -1.98 -2.33
CA ILE A 37 1.09 -2.34 -2.90
C ILE A 37 1.46 -3.79 -2.55
N GLN A 38 2.30 -4.39 -3.37
CA GLN A 38 3.04 -5.59 -3.05
C GLN A 38 4.49 -5.19 -2.77
N TYR A 39 5.01 -5.64 -1.62
CA TYR A 39 6.40 -5.44 -1.23
C TYR A 39 6.89 -6.67 -0.48
N ASN A 40 8.05 -7.20 -0.89
CA ASN A 40 8.61 -8.46 -0.37
C ASN A 40 7.58 -9.60 -0.33
N ASN A 41 6.86 -9.81 -1.45
CA ASN A 41 5.81 -10.83 -1.60
C ASN A 41 4.62 -10.72 -0.63
N ASN A 42 4.46 -9.58 0.03
CA ASN A 42 3.32 -9.31 0.91
C ASN A 42 2.47 -8.19 0.32
N ILE A 43 1.16 -8.28 0.51
CA ILE A 43 0.21 -7.21 0.17
C ILE A 43 0.08 -6.26 1.36
N TRP A 44 0.14 -4.97 1.07
CA TRP A 44 0.09 -3.88 2.03
C TRP A 44 -0.95 -2.87 1.59
N LYS A 45 -1.87 -2.49 2.49
CA LYS A 45 -2.86 -1.43 2.26
C LYS A 45 -2.44 -0.17 3.00
N PHE A 46 -2.54 0.97 2.32
CA PHE A 46 -2.28 2.27 2.90
C PHE A 46 -3.24 2.57 4.06
N ILE A 47 -2.73 3.23 5.09
CA ILE A 47 -3.52 3.67 6.24
C ILE A 47 -3.48 5.20 6.36
N TRP A 48 -2.29 5.78 6.39
CA TRP A 48 -2.10 7.21 6.55
C TRP A 48 -0.72 7.67 6.09
N PHE A 49 -0.56 8.98 5.93
CA PHE A 49 0.68 9.61 5.50
C PHE A 49 1.10 10.70 6.48
N ASN A 50 2.36 10.66 6.90
CA ASN A 50 2.98 11.70 7.69
C ASN A 50 3.62 12.74 6.77
N SER A 51 3.03 13.93 6.65
CA SER A 51 3.59 14.99 5.82
C SER A 51 4.87 15.60 6.37
N ASN A 52 5.15 15.48 7.68
CA ASN A 52 6.35 16.04 8.28
C ASN A 52 7.59 15.20 7.94
N THR A 53 7.43 13.88 7.89
CA THR A 53 8.53 12.95 7.59
C THR A 53 8.49 12.39 6.17
N ASN A 54 7.39 12.61 5.45
CA ASN A 54 7.09 12.00 4.14
C ASN A 54 6.94 10.48 4.19
N ASP A 55 6.49 9.95 5.32
CA ASP A 55 6.30 8.52 5.52
C ASP A 55 4.87 8.12 5.22
N ALA A 56 4.72 7.12 4.34
CA ALA A 56 3.47 6.42 4.12
C ALA A 56 3.44 5.15 4.99
N VAL A 57 2.39 5.01 5.78
CA VAL A 57 2.19 3.85 6.64
C VAL A 57 1.19 2.91 6.02
N TYR A 58 1.59 1.65 5.91
CA TYR A 58 0.79 0.56 5.38
C TYR A 58 0.60 -0.53 6.43
N ILE A 59 -0.41 -1.36 6.23
CA ILE A 59 -0.65 -2.56 7.02
C ILE A 59 -0.80 -3.78 6.12
N ASN A 60 -0.31 -4.94 6.56
CA ASN A 60 -0.55 -6.21 5.88
C ASN A 60 -1.71 -7.01 6.52
N LYS A 61 -2.01 -8.17 5.95
CA LYS A 61 -3.06 -9.08 6.43
C LYS A 61 -2.86 -9.60 7.86
N THR A 62 -1.63 -9.54 8.40
CA THR A 62 -1.31 -9.98 9.77
C THR A 62 -1.35 -8.84 10.78
N GLY A 63 -1.62 -7.60 10.33
CA GLY A 63 -1.68 -6.42 11.20
C GLY A 63 -0.34 -5.76 11.48
N ILE A 64 0.73 -6.18 10.80
CA ILE A 64 2.05 -5.55 10.88
C ILE A 64 2.03 -4.28 10.05
N GLU A 65 2.65 -3.23 10.58
CA GLU A 65 2.81 -1.96 9.90
C GLU A 65 4.14 -1.89 9.15
N LEU A 66 4.11 -1.27 7.98
CA LEU A 66 5.27 -0.98 7.16
C LEU A 66 5.31 0.53 6.91
N ILE A 67 6.45 1.13 7.20
CA ILE A 67 6.69 2.56 7.00
C ILE A 67 7.58 2.71 5.77
N ILE A 68 7.12 3.47 4.79
CA ILE A 68 7.81 3.69 3.52
C ILE A 68 7.97 5.18 3.31
N ASN A 69 9.21 5.65 3.18
CA ASN A 69 9.45 7.06 2.88
C ASN A 69 9.24 7.32 1.38
N LYS A 70 8.45 8.33 1.02
CA LYS A 70 8.10 8.67 -0.38
C LYS A 70 9.33 8.89 -1.27
N TYR A 71 10.42 9.42 -0.72
CA TYR A 71 11.62 9.78 -1.50
C TYR A 71 12.66 8.67 -1.57
N ASN A 72 12.49 7.60 -0.79
CA ASN A 72 13.35 6.44 -0.89
C ASN A 72 12.97 5.63 -2.12
N ASN A 73 13.98 5.20 -2.87
CA ASN A 73 13.75 4.31 -3.99
C ASN A 73 13.61 2.87 -3.48
N TYR A 74 12.46 2.25 -3.75
CA TYR A 74 12.20 0.86 -3.41
C TYR A 74 11.89 0.10 -4.70
N ASP A 75 12.91 -0.52 -5.28
CA ASP A 75 12.83 -1.19 -6.58
C ASP A 75 11.87 -2.40 -6.58
N ASN A 76 11.47 -2.88 -5.40
CA ASN A 76 10.61 -4.05 -5.21
C ASN A 76 9.17 -3.73 -4.78
N ILE A 77 8.74 -2.47 -4.87
CA ILE A 77 7.34 -2.11 -4.64
C ILE A 77 6.59 -2.25 -5.95
N THR A 78 5.50 -3.01 -5.95
CA THR A 78 4.54 -3.08 -7.06
C THR A 78 3.19 -2.50 -6.67
N ARG A 79 2.64 -1.56 -7.44
CA ARG A 79 1.26 -1.10 -7.21
C ARG A 79 0.26 -2.20 -7.57
N MET A 80 -0.69 -2.44 -6.68
CA MET A 80 -1.72 -3.47 -6.81
C MET A 80 -3.12 -2.83 -6.87
N GLN A 81 -4.08 -3.60 -7.35
CA GLN A 81 -5.51 -3.29 -7.31
C GLN A 81 -6.29 -4.56 -6.95
N GLU A 82 -7.52 -4.39 -6.47
CA GLU A 82 -8.45 -5.51 -6.30
C GLU A 82 -8.79 -6.12 -7.67
N ALA A 83 -8.82 -7.45 -7.74
CA ALA A 83 -9.33 -8.15 -8.92
C ALA A 83 -10.86 -7.99 -8.97
N ILE A 84 -11.39 -7.59 -10.14
CA ILE A 84 -12.83 -7.46 -10.41
C ILE A 84 -13.44 -8.84 -10.64
#